data_AF-A0A377XJX5-F1
#
_entry.id   AF-A0A377XJX5-F1
#
_cell.length_a   1.000
_cell.length_b   1.000
_cell.length_c   1.000
_cell.angle_alpha   90.00
_cell.angle_beta   90.00
_cell.angle_gamma   90.00
#
_symmetry.space_group_name_H-M   'P 1'
#
loop_
_entity.id
_entity.type
_entity.pdbx_description
1 polymer ?
#
loop_
_entity_poly.entity_id
_entity_poly.type
_entity_poly.pdbx_seq_one_letter_code
_entity_poly.pdbx_strand_id
1 'polypeptide(L)' 'MKTLGEFIVEKQHEFSHATGELTALLSAIKLGAKIIHRDINKAGLVDILGASGAENVQGEVQQKLDLFR' A
#
# COMPACT_ATOMS: atom_id res chain seq x y z
N MET A 1 6.90 -10.96 -20.04
CA MET A 1 6.79 -9.91 -18.99
C MET A 1 6.49 -10.63 -17.68
N LYS A 2 7.22 -10.34 -16.60
CA LYS A 2 7.07 -10.99 -15.29
C LYS A 2 6.38 -10.02 -14.33
N THR A 3 5.40 -10.48 -13.58
CA THR A 3 4.76 -9.69 -12.52
C THR A 3 5.69 -9.53 -11.32
N LEU A 4 5.47 -8.50 -10.51
CA LEU A 4 6.22 -8.33 -9.26
C LEU A 4 6.09 -9.56 -8.34
N GLY A 5 4.92 -10.22 -8.33
CA GLY A 5 4.71 -11.43 -7.53
C GLY A 5 5.57 -12.60 -7.99
N GLU A 6 5.60 -12.86 -9.30
CA GLU A 6 6.46 -13.90 -9.88
C GLU A 6 7.94 -13.61 -9.66
N PHE A 7 8.36 -12.34 -9.78
CA PHE A 7 9.74 -11.94 -9.49
C PHE A 7 10.13 -12.22 -8.04
N ILE A 8 9.28 -11.86 -7.07
CA ILE A 8 9.56 -12.08 -5.63
C ILE A 8 9.67 -13.57 -5.31
N VAL A 9 8.76 -14.40 -5.83
CA VAL A 9 8.77 -15.85 -5.61
C VAL A 9 10.03 -16.48 -6.22
N GLU A 10 10.36 -16.13 -7.45
CA GLU A 10 11.59 -16.61 -8.11
C GLU A 10 12.84 -16.22 -7.33
N LYS A 11 12.93 -14.97 -6.87
CA LYS A 11 14.04 -14.52 -6.04
C LYS A 11 14.13 -15.25 -4.72
N GLN A 12 13.01 -15.56 -4.06
CA GLN A 12 13.05 -16.39 -2.86
C GLN A 12 13.64 -17.78 -3.15
N HIS A 13 13.28 -18.42 -4.26
CA HIS A 13 13.79 -19.74 -4.63
C HIS A 13 15.31 -19.77 -4.90
N GLU A 14 15.93 -18.63 -5.22
CA GLU A 14 17.39 -18.51 -5.33
C GLU A 14 18.11 -18.63 -3.96
N PHE A 15 17.39 -18.50 -2.84
CA PHE A 15 17.94 -18.58 -1.49
C PHE A 15 17.34 -19.77 -0.72
N SER A 16 18.08 -20.88 -0.67
CA SER A 16 17.64 -22.13 -0.03
C SER A 16 17.31 -22.04 1.46
N HIS A 17 17.81 -21.00 2.15
CA HIS A 17 17.57 -20.73 3.57
C HIS A 17 16.45 -19.70 3.80
N ALA A 18 15.81 -19.19 2.75
CA ALA A 18 14.75 -18.21 2.89
C ALA A 18 13.52 -18.84 3.57
N THR A 19 13.05 -18.20 4.63
CA THR A 19 11.87 -18.62 5.40
C THR A 19 10.54 -18.27 4.72
N GLY A 20 10.57 -17.33 3.78
CA GLY A 20 9.39 -16.79 3.10
C GLY A 20 8.72 -15.60 3.81
N GLU A 21 9.22 -15.18 4.97
CA GLU A 21 8.66 -14.04 5.71
C GLU A 21 8.71 -12.73 4.92
N LEU A 22 9.81 -12.45 4.22
CA LEU A 22 9.91 -11.27 3.36
C LEU A 22 8.91 -11.33 2.20
N THR A 23 8.71 -12.50 1.59
CA THR A 23 7.72 -12.68 0.52
C THR A 23 6.30 -12.47 1.02
N ALA A 24 5.99 -12.94 2.24
CA ALA A 24 4.71 -12.69 2.89
C ALA A 24 4.49 -11.20 3.17
N LEU A 25 5.50 -10.51 3.70
CA LEU A 25 5.47 -9.07 3.94
C LEU A 25 5.23 -8.28 2.64
N LEU A 26 6.00 -8.56 1.59
CA LEU A 26 5.85 -7.91 0.29
C LEU A 26 4.48 -8.20 -0.34
N SER A 27 3.94 -9.39 -0.14
CA SER A 27 2.59 -9.76 -0.59
C SER A 27 1.51 -8.97 0.13
N ALA A 28 1.67 -8.73 1.44
CA ALA A 28 0.77 -7.90 2.22
C ALA A 28 0.82 -6.44 1.77
N ILE A 29 2.02 -5.87 1.56
CA ILE A 29 2.18 -4.50 1.04
C ILE A 29 1.51 -4.36 -0.34
N LYS A 30 1.73 -5.31 -1.24
CA LYS A 30 1.09 -5.33 -2.57
C LYS A 30 -0.44 -5.34 -2.47
N LEU A 31 -1.00 -6.09 -1.52
CA LEU A 31 -2.45 -6.12 -1.29
C LEU A 31 -2.96 -4.78 -0.74
N GLY A 32 -2.27 -4.21 0.25
CA GLY A 32 -2.59 -2.89 0.81
C GLY A 32 -2.60 -1.80 -0.26
N ALA A 33 -1.58 -1.76 -1.12
CA ALA A 33 -1.50 -0.82 -2.23
C ALA A 33 -2.68 -0.96 -3.21
N LYS A 34 -3.14 -2.18 -3.50
CA LYS A 34 -4.32 -2.41 -4.35
C LYS A 34 -5.62 -1.92 -3.70
N ILE A 35 -5.76 -2.11 -2.38
CA ILE A 35 -6.91 -1.62 -1.63
C ILE A 35 -6.93 -0.09 -1.66
N ILE A 36 -5.82 0.55 -1.31
CA ILE A 36 -5.67 2.01 -1.36
C ILE A 36 -5.98 2.54 -2.76
N HIS A 37 -5.42 1.91 -3.81
CA HIS A 37 -5.69 2.33 -5.19
C HIS A 37 -7.18 2.22 -5.56
N ARG A 38 -7.85 1.13 -5.15
CA ARG A 38 -9.29 0.98 -5.34
C ARG A 38 -10.08 2.06 -4.61
N ASP A 39 -9.70 2.38 -3.38
CA ASP A 39 -10.43 3.32 -2.53
C ASP A 39 -10.20 4.77 -3.03
N ILE A 40 -9.00 5.10 -3.53
CA ILE A 40 -8.72 6.34 -4.27
C ILE A 40 -9.55 6.42 -5.56
N ASN A 41 -9.64 5.35 -6.34
CA ASN A 41 -10.46 5.37 -7.56
C ASN A 41 -11.96 5.52 -7.26
N LYS A 42 -12.41 5.12 -6.05
CA LYS A 42 -13.78 5.35 -5.56
C LYS A 42 -13.96 6.73 -4.91
N ALA A 43 -12.88 7.39 -4.49
CA ALA A 43 -12.86 8.73 -3.92
C ALA A 43 -13.45 9.79 -4.86
N GLY A 44 -13.43 9.58 -6.17
CA GLY A 44 -14.10 10.46 -7.12
C GLY A 44 -15.63 10.52 -6.95
N LEU A 45 -16.23 9.62 -6.15
CA LEU A 45 -17.66 9.51 -5.88
C LEU A 45 -18.04 9.80 -4.41
N VAL A 46 -17.07 10.03 -3.51
CA VAL A 46 -17.28 10.23 -2.06
C VAL A 46 -16.34 11.35 -1.59
N ASP A 47 -16.81 12.29 -0.77
CA ASP A 47 -16.10 13.55 -0.37
C ASP A 47 -14.84 13.37 0.51
N ILE A 48 -13.89 12.53 0.07
CA ILE A 48 -12.65 12.14 0.76
C ILE A 48 -11.41 12.84 0.19
N LEU A 49 -11.60 13.75 -0.76
CA LEU A 49 -10.58 14.66 -1.28
C LEU A 49 -10.62 15.99 -0.50
N GLY A 50 -9.45 16.57 -0.24
CA GLY A 50 -9.29 17.87 0.43
C GLY A 50 -8.69 17.78 1.83
N ALA A 51 -8.44 18.96 2.43
CA ALA A 51 -7.86 19.06 3.76
C ALA A 51 -8.80 18.53 4.84
N SER A 52 -8.26 17.75 5.78
CA SER A 52 -9.02 17.27 6.95
C SER A 52 -9.22 18.35 8.01
N GLY A 53 -8.46 19.45 7.93
CA GLY A 53 -8.39 20.48 8.97
C GLY A 53 -7.56 20.08 10.20
N ALA A 54 -6.97 18.88 10.21
CA ALA A 54 -6.05 18.41 11.23
C ALA A 54 -4.59 18.60 10.79
N GLU A 55 -3.71 18.85 11.77
CA GLU A 55 -2.27 19.03 11.57
C GLU A 55 -1.55 17.84 12.22
N ASN A 56 -0.57 17.25 11.50
CA ASN A 56 0.23 16.17 12.05
C ASN A 56 1.31 16.71 13.01
N VAL A 57 2.04 15.80 13.66
CA VAL A 57 3.14 16.16 14.59
C VAL A 57 4.31 16.89 13.90
N GLN A 58 4.35 16.90 12.56
CA GLN A 58 5.33 17.62 11.75
C GLN A 58 4.84 19.00 11.27
N GLY A 59 3.61 19.39 11.60
CA GLY A 59 3.04 20.67 11.20
C GLY A 59 2.40 20.69 9.80
N GLU A 60 2.15 19.52 9.21
CA GLU A 60 1.56 19.42 7.88
C GLU A 60 0.05 19.23 7.97
N VAL A 61 -0.70 19.93 7.11
CA VAL A 61 -2.15 19.77 6.98
C VAL A 61 -2.45 18.38 6.40
N GLN A 62 -3.03 17.51 7.23
CA GLN A 62 -3.39 16.15 6.81
C GLN A 62 -4.54 16.20 5.80
N GLN A 63 -4.48 15.38 4.77
CA GLN A 63 -5.59 15.22 3.83
C GLN A 63 -6.66 14.31 4.45
N LYS A 64 -7.93 14.50 4.05
CA LYS A 64 -9.03 13.62 4.45
C LYS A 64 -8.73 12.14 4.12
N LEU A 65 -7.97 11.90 3.04
CA LEU A 65 -7.49 10.58 2.64
C LEU A 65 -6.54 9.94 3.66
N ASP A 66 -5.72 10.74 4.37
CA ASP A 66 -4.77 10.24 5.37
C ASP A 66 -5.48 9.71 6.63
N LEU A 67 -6.69 10.22 6.89
CA LEU A 67 -7.55 9.79 8.01
C LEU A 67 -8.57 8.72 7.59
N PHE A 68 -8.74 8.49 6.28
CA PHE A 68 -9.73 7.56 5.77
C PHE A 68 -9.24 6.12 5.97
N ARG A 69 -10.01 5.30 6.69
CA ARG A 69 -9.68 3.92 7.06
C ARG A 69 -10.83 2.98 6.77
#